data_AF-A0A401PW17-F1
#
_entry.id   AF-A0A401PW17-F1
#
_cell.length_a   1.000
_cell.length_b   1.000
_cell.length_c   1.000
_cell.angle_alpha   90.00
_cell.angle_beta   90.00
_cell.angle_gamma   90.00
#
_symmetry.space_group_name_H-M   'P 1'
#
loop_
_entity.id
_entity.type
_entity.pdbx_description
1 polymer ?
#
loop_
_entity_poly.entity_id
_entity_poly.type
_entity_poly.pdbx_seq_one_letter_code
_entity_poly.pdbx_strand_id
1 'polypeptide(L)'
;MVFMSLISTIPYTVIIAYSLYYLFASFQSPLPWTDCFSWWGADETCSRTPKDPLCNLTLDDGYSEIVNTTWLHVNNETCPNGSEIYVPHQGPSEQYWE
;
A
#
# COMPACT_ATOMS: atom_id res chain seq x y z
N MET A 1 39.77 22.31 -4.62
CA MET A 1 38.54 23.03 -4.18
C MET A 1 37.37 22.79 -5.12
N VAL A 2 37.49 23.00 -6.43
CA VAL A 2 36.39 22.83 -7.41
C VAL A 2 35.79 21.41 -7.43
N PHE A 3 36.63 20.37 -7.37
CA PHE A 3 36.16 18.97 -7.41
C PHE A 3 35.26 18.60 -6.20
N MET A 4 35.61 19.07 -5.00
CA MET A 4 34.80 18.85 -3.80
C MET A 4 33.47 19.62 -3.86
N SER A 5 33.49 20.84 -4.40
CA SER A 5 32.27 21.62 -4.63
C SER A 5 31.33 20.97 -5.65
N LEU A 6 31.87 20.40 -6.74
CA LEU A 6 31.07 19.67 -7.73
C LEU A 6 30.41 18.43 -7.15
N ILE A 7 31.15 17.63 -6.40
CA ILE A 7 30.61 16.42 -5.72
C ILE A 7 29.52 16.80 -4.72
N SER A 8 29.67 17.92 -4.00
CA SER A 8 28.65 18.39 -3.05
C SER A 8 27.41 18.98 -3.71
N THR A 9 27.52 19.55 -4.92
CA THR A 9 26.41 20.25 -5.59
C THR A 9 25.40 19.27 -6.18
N ILE A 10 25.86 18.13 -6.71
CA ILE A 10 24.99 17.11 -7.33
C ILE A 10 23.89 16.62 -6.36
N PRO A 11 24.19 16.04 -5.17
CA PRO A 11 23.14 15.55 -4.27
C PRO A 11 22.24 16.70 -3.76
N TYR A 12 22.80 17.90 -3.60
CA TYR A 12 22.04 19.07 -3.15
C TYR A 12 21.00 19.50 -4.18
N THR A 13 21.38 19.52 -5.47
CA THR A 13 20.44 19.83 -6.57
C THR A 13 19.37 18.76 -6.74
N VAL A 14 19.69 17.48 -6.50
CA VAL A 14 18.69 16.39 -6.51
C VAL A 14 17.66 16.58 -5.40
N ILE A 15 18.10 16.88 -4.17
CA ILE A 15 17.18 17.14 -3.04
C ILE A 15 16.25 18.33 -3.34
N ILE A 16 16.79 19.43 -3.89
CA ILE A 16 16.00 20.59 -4.28
C ILE A 16 15.02 20.25 -5.41
N ALA A 17 15.43 19.42 -6.38
CA ALA A 17 14.55 18.99 -7.45
C ALA A 17 13.36 18.17 -6.92
N TYR A 18 13.60 17.23 -6.00
CA TYR A 18 12.53 16.48 -5.36
C TYR A 18 11.62 17.40 -4.52
N SER A 19 12.16 18.33 -3.75
CA SER A 19 11.33 19.24 -2.94
C SER A 19 10.44 20.13 -3.80
N LEU A 20 10.94 20.63 -4.93
CA LEU A 20 10.14 21.37 -5.91
C LEU A 20 9.06 20.47 -6.55
N TYR A 21 9.40 19.23 -6.87
CA TYR A 21 8.41 18.27 -7.39
C TYR A 21 7.26 18.05 -6.40
N TYR A 22 7.56 17.79 -5.12
CA TYR A 22 6.54 17.64 -4.07
C TYR A 22 5.73 18.93 -3.87
N LEU A 23 6.36 20.10 -3.99
CA LEU A 23 5.69 21.40 -3.89
C LEU A 23 4.65 21.57 -5.01
N PHE A 24 5.05 21.36 -6.27
CA PHE A 24 4.12 21.49 -7.40
C PHE A 24 3.02 20.43 -7.37
N ALA A 25 3.35 19.19 -7.01
CA ALA A 25 2.38 18.11 -6.85
C ALA A 25 1.40 18.33 -5.69
N SER A 26 1.67 19.27 -4.77
CA SER A 26 0.75 19.65 -3.69
C SER A 26 -0.30 20.68 -4.13
N PHE A 27 -0.16 21.31 -5.30
CA PHE A 27 -1.16 22.26 -5.83
C PHE A 27 -2.34 21.58 -6.52
N GLN A 28 -2.28 20.25 -6.69
CA GLN A 28 -3.39 19.45 -7.20
C GLN A 28 -4.12 18.74 -6.05
N SER A 29 -5.45 18.66 -6.15
CA SER A 29 -6.30 17.89 -5.25
C SER A 29 -7.15 16.91 -6.08
N PRO A 30 -7.12 15.59 -5.82
CA PRO A 30 -6.30 14.88 -4.81
C PRO A 30 -4.81 14.81 -5.18
N LEU A 31 -3.94 14.54 -4.19
CA LEU A 31 -2.51 14.32 -4.44
C LEU A 31 -2.32 12.99 -5.20
N PRO A 32 -1.26 12.85 -6.01
CA PRO A 32 -1.14 11.70 -6.91
C PRO A 32 -0.83 10.39 -6.15
N TRP A 33 -0.22 10.48 -4.96
CA TRP A 33 0.11 9.35 -4.09
C TRP A 33 -0.87 9.17 -2.92
N THR A 34 -2.05 9.81 -2.94
CA THR A 34 -3.08 9.54 -1.92
C THR A 34 -3.97 8.35 -2.24
N ASP A 35 -4.03 7.97 -3.51
CA ASP A 35 -4.91 6.94 -4.04
C ASP A 35 -4.21 6.09 -5.09
N CYS A 36 -4.72 4.88 -5.27
CA CYS A 36 -4.27 3.93 -6.27
C CYS A 36 -4.82 4.34 -7.63
N PHE A 37 -4.01 5.00 -8.46
CA PHE A 37 -4.43 5.38 -9.81
C PHE A 37 -3.75 4.51 -10.86
N SER A 38 -4.53 4.09 -11.86
CA SER A 38 -4.03 3.27 -12.96
C SER A 38 -3.01 3.98 -13.86
N TRP A 39 -3.02 5.32 -13.90
CA TRP A 39 -2.15 6.08 -14.80
C TRP A 39 -0.65 5.99 -14.43
N TRP A 40 -0.33 5.84 -13.14
CA TRP A 40 1.03 5.64 -12.66
C TRP A 40 1.38 4.16 -12.47
N GLY A 41 0.43 3.24 -12.72
CA GLY A 41 0.66 1.81 -12.65
C GLY A 41 0.38 1.18 -11.28
N ALA A 42 -0.63 1.68 -10.54
CA ALA A 42 -1.02 1.05 -9.28
C ALA A 42 -1.48 -0.41 -9.48
N ASP A 43 -0.86 -1.35 -8.75
CA ASP A 43 -1.21 -2.77 -8.81
C ASP A 43 -2.40 -3.12 -7.90
N GLU A 44 -2.90 -4.36 -8.03
CA GLU A 44 -4.01 -4.89 -7.21
C GLU A 44 -3.70 -4.95 -5.70
N THR A 45 -2.42 -4.90 -5.31
CA THR A 45 -1.97 -4.85 -3.92
C THR A 45 -2.11 -3.46 -3.30
N CYS A 46 -2.30 -2.42 -4.12
CA CYS A 46 -2.46 -1.06 -3.65
C CYS A 46 -3.79 -0.88 -2.93
N SER A 47 -3.75 -0.36 -1.71
CA SER A 47 -4.95 -0.01 -0.95
C SER A 47 -4.63 1.08 0.07
N ARG A 48 -5.61 1.96 0.35
CA ARG A 48 -5.47 2.98 1.40
C ARG A 48 -5.56 2.40 2.80
N THR A 49 -6.36 1.35 2.94
CA THR A 49 -6.63 0.68 4.20
C THR A 49 -6.03 -0.71 4.16
N PRO A 50 -5.47 -1.20 5.28
CA PRO A 50 -5.06 -2.58 5.41
C PRO A 50 -6.18 -3.50 4.94
N LYS A 51 -5.86 -4.48 4.10
CA LYS A 51 -6.82 -5.51 3.74
C LYS A 51 -6.90 -6.48 4.92
N ASP A 52 -8.09 -6.65 5.46
CA ASP A 52 -8.31 -7.64 6.52
C ASP A 52 -7.89 -9.03 6.02
N PRO A 53 -7.27 -9.86 6.88
CA PRO A 53 -6.94 -11.23 6.52
C PRO A 53 -8.23 -12.00 6.19
N LEU A 54 -8.16 -12.86 5.17
CA LEU A 54 -9.23 -13.80 4.89
C LEU A 54 -9.05 -15.03 5.78
N CYS A 55 -10.13 -15.74 6.08
CA CYS A 55 -10.07 -16.95 6.88
C CYS A 55 -10.64 -18.14 6.09
N ASN A 56 -9.97 -19.29 6.14
CA ASN A 56 -10.47 -20.53 5.56
C ASN A 56 -11.21 -21.36 6.62
N LEU A 57 -12.54 -21.26 6.64
CA LEU A 57 -13.39 -21.99 7.59
C LEU A 57 -13.78 -23.36 7.04
N THR A 58 -13.65 -24.39 7.86
CA THR A 58 -14.25 -25.71 7.60
C THR A 58 -15.65 -25.79 8.22
N LEU A 59 -16.67 -25.97 7.38
CA LEU A 59 -18.06 -26.19 7.81
C LEU A 59 -18.29 -27.65 8.21
N ASP A 60 -19.30 -27.93 9.05
CA ASP A 60 -19.67 -29.28 9.52
C ASP A 60 -19.94 -30.29 8.38
N ASP A 61 -20.34 -29.81 7.20
CA ASP A 61 -20.55 -30.65 5.99
C ASP A 61 -19.24 -31.04 5.28
N GLY A 62 -18.08 -30.68 5.82
CA GLY A 62 -16.76 -31.05 5.30
C GLY A 62 -16.22 -30.20 4.15
N TYR A 63 -16.89 -29.09 3.82
CA TYR A 63 -16.42 -28.09 2.83
C TYR A 63 -15.66 -26.94 3.52
N SER A 64 -14.69 -26.37 2.80
CA SER A 64 -13.90 -25.23 3.26
C SER A 64 -14.25 -23.96 2.47
N GLU A 65 -14.71 -22.91 3.15
CA GLU A 65 -15.08 -21.62 2.53
C GLU A 65 -14.16 -20.49 3.00
N ILE A 66 -13.79 -19.61 2.07
CA ILE A 66 -12.98 -18.43 2.36
C ILE A 66 -13.92 -17.27 2.72
N VAL A 67 -13.86 -16.82 3.97
CA VAL A 67 -14.70 -15.76 4.50
C VAL A 67 -13.87 -14.57 4.97
N ASN A 68 -14.49 -13.39 5.04
CA ASN A 68 -13.85 -12.20 5.58
C ASN A 68 -14.06 -12.10 7.11
N THR A 69 -13.29 -11.23 7.78
CA THR A 69 -13.39 -10.99 9.22
C THR A 69 -14.75 -10.42 9.66
N THR A 70 -15.41 -9.63 8.80
CA THR A 70 -16.74 -9.09 9.13
C THR A 70 -17.82 -10.16 9.16
N TRP A 71 -17.75 -11.16 8.26
CA TRP A 71 -18.63 -12.31 8.24
C TRP A 71 -18.40 -13.19 9.46
N LEU A 72 -17.13 -13.40 9.86
CA LEU A 72 -16.80 -14.07 11.12
C LEU A 72 -17.45 -13.37 12.31
N HIS A 73 -17.33 -12.05 12.38
CA HIS A 73 -17.90 -11.25 13.46
C HIS A 73 -19.44 -11.34 13.52
N VAL A 74 -20.12 -11.30 12.37
CA VAL A 74 -21.58 -11.40 12.28
C VAL A 74 -22.09 -12.79 12.68
N ASN A 75 -21.35 -13.85 12.34
CA ASN A 75 -21.73 -15.23 12.68
C ASN A 75 -21.19 -15.69 14.04
N ASN A 76 -20.46 -14.82 14.76
CA ASN A 76 -19.80 -15.15 16.03
C ASN A 76 -18.83 -16.36 15.92
N GLU A 77 -18.24 -16.51 14.74
CA GLU A 77 -17.25 -17.53 14.42
C GLU A 77 -15.84 -16.97 14.64
N THR A 78 -14.90 -17.84 15.01
CA THR A 78 -13.48 -17.46 15.14
C THR A 78 -12.64 -18.18 14.10
N CYS A 79 -11.60 -17.52 13.63
CA CYS A 79 -10.72 -18.13 12.64
C CYS A 79 -9.87 -19.23 13.30
N PRO A 80 -9.89 -20.47 12.80
CA PRO A 80 -9.03 -21.52 13.34
C PRO A 80 -7.55 -21.18 13.11
N ASN A 81 -6.71 -21.48 14.11
CA ASN A 81 -5.30 -21.11 14.11
C ASN A 81 -4.56 -21.75 12.91
N GLY A 82 -3.97 -20.92 12.04
CA GLY A 82 -3.29 -21.36 10.82
C GLY A 82 -4.14 -21.39 9.54
N SER A 83 -5.41 -20.97 9.61
CA SER A 83 -6.29 -20.80 8.43
C SER A 83 -6.41 -19.35 7.95
N GLU A 84 -5.68 -18.43 8.60
CA GLU A 84 -5.59 -17.03 8.21
C GLU A 84 -4.76 -16.87 6.92
N ILE A 85 -5.37 -16.23 5.94
CA ILE A 85 -4.78 -15.92 4.64
C ILE A 85 -4.46 -14.42 4.65
N TYR A 86 -3.18 -14.11 4.74
CA TYR A 86 -2.71 -12.73 4.61
C TYR A 86 -2.86 -12.25 3.17
N VAL A 87 -3.57 -11.14 2.99
CA VAL A 87 -3.67 -10.49 1.69
C VAL A 87 -2.55 -9.45 1.58
N PRO A 88 -1.67 -9.55 0.57
CA PRO A 88 -0.62 -8.55 0.37
C PRO A 88 -1.25 -7.16 0.17
N HIS A 89 -0.72 -6.21 0.91
CA HIS A 89 -1.17 -4.83 0.96
C HIS A 89 0.05 -3.91 0.89
N GLN A 90 -0.04 -2.88 0.06
CA GLN A 90 0.94 -1.80 -0.01
C GLN A 90 0.22 -0.44 -0.06
N GLY A 91 0.73 0.53 0.69
CA GLY A 91 0.13 1.86 0.71
C GLY A 91 0.31 2.59 -0.63
N PRO A 92 -0.60 3.51 -1.00
CA PRO A 92 -0.50 4.21 -2.29
C PRO A 92 0.78 5.04 -2.41
N SER A 93 1.22 5.65 -1.31
CA SER A 93 2.46 6.41 -1.27
C SER A 93 3.71 5.54 -1.27
N GLU A 94 3.64 4.32 -0.75
CA GLU A 94 4.78 3.40 -0.83
C GLU A 94 4.95 2.97 -2.28
N GLN A 95 3.88 2.46 -2.90
CA GLN A 95 3.95 1.95 -4.28
C GLN A 95 4.26 3.04 -5.32
N TYR A 96 3.83 4.28 -5.11
CA TYR A 96 4.12 5.38 -6.04
C TYR A 96 5.63 5.71 -6.14
N TRP A 97 6.39 5.45 -5.08
CA TRP A 97 7.81 5.82 -4.97
C TRP A 97 8.76 4.63 -5.04
N GLU A 98 8.24 3.43 -5.25
CA GLU A 98 9.05 2.21 -5.52
C GLU A 98 9.54 2.19 -6.97
#